data_AF-A0A957TH19-F1
#
_entry.id   AF-A0A957TH19-F1
#
_cell.length_a   1.000
_cell.length_b   1.000
_cell.length_c   1.000
_cell.angle_alpha   90.00
_cell.angle_beta   90.00
_cell.angle_gamma   90.00
#
_symmetry.space_group_name_H-M   'P 1'
#
loop_
_entity.id
_entity.type
_entity.pdbx_description
1 polymer ?
#
loop_
_entity_poly.entity_id
_entity_poly.type
_entity_poly.pdbx_seq_one_letter_code
_entity_poly.pdbx_strand_id
1 'polypeptide(L)'
;MAHISHKLKNSFEGALAGGGDPATSPLYVFGPFLKLIVVAGVAQITFGASIWLAVITIAVVSAMYRLVMQWVTDGSGGSGLSEEEFGGWAVKVNAAITFIEYTLTFLVSMAAMVTFIADRLPFLNDPILGISFLTYRKVIAILLSILTGWLVNRGPRMAARTFGPATAGVLLLLWVMVISTIVKHGLHLPDFNLQAFRLEYFHITLGGYVRILAVMTGVEVFANLVAAYDGTPAQKSNKAFFSLLIIMGRQPSPCSWSDPSSMKFPIRSTKKSPSSHRRWITFSPPRFRI
;
A
#
# COMPACT_ATOMS: atom_id res chain seq x y z
N MET A 1 -7.74 -38.34 4.30
CA MET A 1 -8.38 -37.23 3.58
C MET A 1 -7.28 -36.28 3.14
N ALA A 2 -7.13 -36.01 1.84
CA ALA A 2 -6.10 -35.11 1.33
C ALA A 2 -6.38 -33.68 1.81
N HIS A 3 -5.48 -33.12 2.62
CA HIS A 3 -5.59 -31.75 3.11
C HIS A 3 -5.38 -30.79 1.93
N ILE A 4 -6.46 -30.33 1.30
CA ILE A 4 -6.37 -29.35 0.21
C ILE A 4 -5.87 -28.05 0.84
N SER A 5 -4.60 -27.71 0.61
CA SER A 5 -4.05 -26.44 1.07
C SER A 5 -4.77 -25.28 0.37
N HIS A 6 -5.39 -24.42 1.17
CA HIS A 6 -6.03 -23.18 0.74
C HIS A 6 -5.03 -22.02 0.57
N LYS A 7 -3.73 -22.29 0.71
CA LYS A 7 -2.65 -21.29 0.62
C LYS A 7 -2.31 -20.91 -0.82
N LEU A 8 -1.73 -19.73 -0.96
CA LEU A 8 -1.22 -19.17 -2.22
C LEU A 8 0.12 -19.82 -2.57
N LYS A 9 0.28 -20.22 -3.83
CA LYS A 9 1.47 -20.95 -4.29
C LYS A 9 2.56 -20.01 -4.81
N ASN A 10 2.16 -18.95 -5.51
CA ASN A 10 3.06 -18.03 -6.22
C ASN A 10 2.63 -16.56 -6.07
N SER A 11 3.52 -15.65 -6.47
CA SER A 11 3.30 -14.20 -6.38
C SER A 11 2.22 -13.66 -7.31
N PHE A 12 1.91 -14.39 -8.39
CA PHE A 12 0.84 -13.97 -9.30
C PHE A 12 -0.53 -14.20 -8.66
N GLU A 13 -0.77 -15.37 -8.07
CA GLU A 13 -1.97 -15.64 -7.26
C GLU A 13 -2.09 -14.64 -6.11
N GLY A 14 -0.97 -14.27 -5.51
CA GLY A 14 -0.85 -13.21 -4.52
C GLY A 14 -1.28 -11.83 -4.99
N ALA A 15 -0.73 -11.40 -6.12
CA ALA A 15 -1.08 -10.14 -6.77
C ALA A 15 -2.56 -10.11 -7.16
N LEU A 16 -3.12 -11.22 -7.63
CA LEU A 16 -4.54 -11.28 -7.98
C LEU A 16 -5.47 -11.28 -6.76
N ALA A 17 -5.04 -11.90 -5.65
CA ALA A 17 -5.80 -11.96 -4.41
C ALA A 17 -5.80 -10.63 -3.64
N GLY A 18 -4.62 -10.00 -3.52
CA GLY A 18 -4.43 -8.77 -2.73
C GLY A 18 -4.38 -7.49 -3.55
N GLY A 19 -4.23 -7.60 -4.87
CA GLY A 19 -3.97 -6.43 -5.74
C GLY A 19 -5.20 -5.60 -6.07
N GLY A 20 -6.40 -6.05 -5.73
CA GLY A 20 -7.63 -5.31 -6.02
C GLY A 20 -7.65 -3.92 -5.39
N ASP A 21 -7.27 -3.81 -4.12
CA ASP A 21 -7.17 -2.52 -3.41
C ASP A 21 -6.15 -1.59 -4.07
N PRO A 22 -4.84 -1.91 -4.13
CA PRO A 22 -3.85 -1.02 -4.75
C PRO A 22 -4.05 -0.77 -6.24
N ALA A 23 -4.64 -1.70 -7.01
CA ALA A 23 -4.93 -1.49 -8.43
C ALA A 23 -6.14 -0.55 -8.65
N THR A 24 -7.09 -0.48 -7.71
CA THR A 24 -8.25 0.40 -7.82
C THR A 24 -8.02 1.77 -7.18
N SER A 25 -7.05 1.90 -6.27
CA SER A 25 -6.75 3.17 -5.61
C SER A 25 -6.50 4.34 -6.57
N PRO A 26 -5.73 4.21 -7.67
CA PRO A 26 -5.57 5.28 -8.65
C PRO A 26 -6.90 5.82 -9.19
N LEU A 27 -7.92 4.97 -9.35
CA LEU A 27 -9.17 5.35 -10.00
C LEU A 27 -9.95 6.40 -9.19
N TYR A 28 -9.85 6.40 -7.86
CA TYR A 28 -10.58 7.34 -7.01
C TYR A 28 -9.71 8.43 -6.37
N VAL A 29 -8.39 8.25 -6.27
CA VAL A 29 -7.50 9.29 -5.66
C VAL A 29 -7.15 10.41 -6.62
N PHE A 30 -7.02 10.12 -7.92
CA PHE A 30 -6.61 11.12 -8.91
C PHE A 30 -7.71 12.15 -9.20
N GLY A 31 -9.00 11.78 -9.16
CA GLY A 31 -10.11 12.71 -9.43
C GLY A 31 -10.14 13.92 -8.49
N PRO A 32 -10.19 13.74 -7.15
CA PRO A 32 -10.13 14.83 -6.18
C PRO A 32 -8.85 15.65 -6.26
N PHE A 33 -7.71 15.02 -6.56
CA PHE A 33 -6.44 15.71 -6.75
C PHE A 33 -6.47 16.63 -7.99
N LEU A 34 -6.87 16.10 -9.14
CA LEU A 34 -6.99 16.87 -10.38
C LEU A 34 -7.97 18.03 -10.23
N LYS A 35 -9.12 17.78 -9.58
CA LYS A 35 -10.11 18.84 -9.30
C LYS A 35 -9.50 19.97 -8.47
N LEU A 36 -8.72 19.66 -7.44
CA LEU A 36 -8.10 20.66 -6.57
C LEU A 36 -7.14 21.57 -7.35
N ILE A 37 -6.23 20.99 -8.14
CA ILE A 37 -5.20 21.78 -8.84
C ILE A 37 -5.75 22.54 -10.05
N VAL A 38 -6.79 22.00 -10.71
CA VAL A 38 -7.44 22.64 -11.86
C VAL A 38 -8.31 23.80 -11.38
N VAL A 39 -9.12 23.61 -10.33
CA VAL A 39 -9.96 24.69 -9.77
C VAL A 39 -9.09 25.80 -9.21
N ALA A 40 -7.94 25.48 -8.60
CA ALA A 40 -7.01 26.48 -8.11
C ALA A 40 -6.19 27.16 -9.22
N GLY A 41 -6.26 26.71 -10.48
CA GLY A 41 -5.54 27.32 -11.61
C GLY A 41 -4.02 27.12 -11.58
N VAL A 42 -3.50 26.21 -10.75
CA VAL A 42 -2.05 26.05 -10.48
C VAL A 42 -1.51 24.69 -10.90
N ALA A 43 -2.22 23.99 -11.80
CA ALA A 43 -1.83 22.66 -12.28
C ALA A 43 -0.42 22.64 -12.88
N GLN A 44 -0.05 23.66 -13.66
CA GLN A 44 1.28 23.77 -14.28
C GLN A 44 2.44 23.89 -13.26
N ILE A 45 2.13 24.29 -12.03
CA ILE A 45 3.14 24.52 -10.98
C ILE A 45 3.16 23.35 -10.00
N THR A 46 1.99 22.93 -9.51
CA THR A 46 1.87 22.02 -8.37
C THR A 46 1.76 20.55 -8.76
N PHE A 47 1.29 20.24 -9.98
CA PHE A 47 1.04 18.86 -10.41
C PHE A 47 2.27 17.97 -10.29
N GLY A 48 3.37 18.35 -10.95
CA GLY A 48 4.56 17.51 -10.98
C GLY A 48 5.24 17.39 -9.62
N ALA A 49 5.26 18.46 -8.81
CA ALA A 49 5.78 18.41 -7.45
C ALA A 49 5.00 17.41 -6.58
N SER A 50 3.66 17.44 -6.58
CA SER A 50 2.84 16.49 -5.83
C SER A 50 3.04 15.04 -6.29
N ILE A 51 3.15 14.81 -7.61
CA ILE A 51 3.38 13.49 -8.19
C ILE A 51 4.75 12.94 -7.77
N TRP A 52 5.82 13.72 -7.90
CA TRP A 52 7.16 13.28 -7.53
C TRP A 52 7.30 13.00 -6.04
N LEU A 53 6.68 13.81 -5.19
CA LEU A 53 6.61 13.51 -3.75
C LEU A 53 5.93 12.15 -3.50
N ALA A 54 4.80 11.89 -4.16
CA ALA A 54 4.10 10.62 -4.01
C ALA A 54 4.94 9.43 -4.53
N VAL A 55 5.58 9.55 -5.68
CA VAL A 55 6.46 8.51 -6.26
C VAL A 55 7.62 8.18 -5.31
N ILE A 56 8.27 9.20 -4.74
CA ILE A 56 9.36 9.00 -3.76
C ILE A 56 8.81 8.28 -2.52
N THR A 57 7.68 8.72 -1.98
CA THR A 57 7.08 8.09 -0.80
C THR A 57 6.71 6.63 -1.07
N ILE A 58 6.10 6.32 -2.22
CA ILE A 58 5.77 4.94 -2.62
C ILE A 58 7.04 4.09 -2.68
N ALA A 59 8.13 4.61 -3.26
CA ALA A 59 9.39 3.89 -3.35
C ALA A 59 10.00 3.59 -1.96
N VAL A 60 10.02 4.59 -1.08
CA VAL A 60 10.54 4.46 0.29
C VAL A 60 9.68 3.50 1.12
N VAL A 61 8.36 3.66 1.08
CA VAL A 61 7.40 2.81 1.81
C VAL A 61 7.49 1.37 1.30
N SER A 62 7.57 1.15 -0.02
CA SER A 62 7.75 -0.21 -0.58
C SER A 62 9.06 -0.86 -0.11
N ALA A 63 10.16 -0.09 -0.04
CA ALA A 63 11.43 -0.58 0.47
C ALA A 63 11.37 -0.90 1.97
N MET A 64 10.68 -0.07 2.76
CA MET A 64 10.45 -0.31 4.19
C MET A 64 9.60 -1.56 4.40
N TYR A 65 8.52 -1.74 3.63
CA TYR A 65 7.63 -2.90 3.72
C TYR A 65 8.32 -4.21 3.33
N ARG A 66 9.36 -4.16 2.50
CA ARG A 66 10.22 -5.34 2.27
C ARG A 66 10.84 -5.85 3.57
N LEU A 67 11.30 -4.95 4.45
CA LEU A 67 11.87 -5.31 5.74
C LEU A 67 10.79 -5.83 6.69
N VAL A 68 9.63 -5.15 6.73
CA VAL A 68 8.48 -5.59 7.54
C VAL A 68 8.06 -7.01 7.16
N MET A 69 7.92 -7.32 5.87
CA MET A 69 7.56 -8.67 5.41
C MET A 69 8.61 -9.73 5.74
N GLN A 70 9.87 -9.35 5.98
CA GLN A 70 10.93 -10.27 6.38
C GLN A 70 10.93 -10.53 7.89
N TRP A 71 10.60 -9.51 8.69
CA TRP A 71 10.56 -9.59 10.14
C TRP A 71 9.24 -10.19 10.65
N VAL A 72 8.13 -9.76 10.05
CA VAL A 72 6.75 -10.14 10.44
C VAL A 72 6.21 -11.12 9.40
N THR A 73 6.31 -12.41 9.69
CA THR A 73 5.93 -13.50 8.75
C THR A 73 4.66 -14.25 9.13
N ASP A 74 4.07 -13.89 10.27
CA ASP A 74 2.81 -14.42 10.80
C ASP A 74 1.56 -13.77 10.16
N GLY A 75 1.76 -12.77 9.29
CA GLY A 75 0.68 -12.13 8.52
C GLY A 75 -0.05 -11.01 9.26
N SER A 76 0.50 -10.55 10.38
CA SER A 76 0.01 -9.36 11.11
C SER A 76 0.51 -8.03 10.50
N GLY A 77 1.50 -8.09 9.60
CA GLY A 77 2.01 -6.95 8.83
C GLY A 77 2.49 -5.80 9.71
N GLY A 78 2.01 -4.58 9.46
CA GLY A 78 2.35 -3.40 10.25
C GLY A 78 1.85 -3.45 11.70
N SER A 79 0.81 -4.26 11.97
CA SER A 79 0.24 -4.47 13.31
C SER A 79 0.93 -5.56 14.13
N GLY A 80 1.85 -6.31 13.51
CA GLY A 80 2.62 -7.39 14.12
C GLY A 80 3.76 -7.01 15.02
N LEU A 81 4.02 -5.72 15.14
CA LEU A 81 5.09 -5.21 15.97
C LEU A 81 4.68 -5.44 17.42
N SER A 82 5.57 -6.09 18.16
CA SER A 82 5.27 -6.61 19.49
C SER A 82 5.08 -5.49 20.52
N GLU A 83 4.34 -5.78 21.60
CA GLU A 83 4.27 -4.84 22.74
C GLU A 83 5.66 -4.52 23.31
N GLU A 84 6.63 -5.45 23.14
CA GLU A 84 8.02 -5.27 23.54
C GLU A 84 8.76 -4.22 22.71
N GLU A 85 8.36 -4.00 21.44
CA GLU A 85 9.01 -3.07 20.51
C GLU A 85 8.43 -1.64 20.57
N PHE A 86 7.12 -1.50 20.75
CA PHE A 86 6.42 -0.20 20.70
C PHE A 86 5.74 0.21 22.01
N GLY A 87 5.60 -0.70 22.95
CA GLY A 87 4.79 -0.53 24.15
C GLY A 87 3.31 -0.84 23.91
N GLY A 88 2.64 -1.40 24.92
CA GLY A 88 1.27 -1.91 24.79
C GLY A 88 0.20 -0.88 24.40
N TRP A 89 0.41 0.42 24.64
CA TRP A 89 -0.53 1.45 24.18
C TRP A 89 -0.43 1.69 22.66
N ALA A 90 0.79 1.72 22.12
CA ALA A 90 1.03 1.99 20.71
C ALA A 90 0.53 0.85 19.82
N VAL A 91 0.73 -0.41 20.27
CA VAL A 91 0.20 -1.60 19.58
C VAL A 91 -1.33 -1.56 19.51
N LYS A 92 -2.01 -1.17 20.59
CA LYS A 92 -3.49 -1.04 20.61
C LYS A 92 -3.99 0.05 19.67
N VAL A 93 -3.31 1.21 19.64
CA VAL A 93 -3.65 2.29 18.71
C VAL A 93 -3.46 1.84 17.26
N ASN A 94 -2.34 1.18 16.97
CA ASN A 94 -2.04 0.66 15.64
C ASN A 94 -3.09 -0.36 15.17
N ALA A 95 -3.46 -1.31 16.04
CA ALA A 95 -4.52 -2.27 15.78
C ALA A 95 -5.89 -1.59 15.57
N ALA A 96 -6.22 -0.56 16.36
CA ALA A 96 -7.47 0.19 16.19
C ALA A 96 -7.51 0.95 14.86
N ILE A 97 -6.41 1.59 14.46
CA ILE A 97 -6.27 2.25 13.16
C ILE A 97 -6.45 1.24 12.03
N THR A 98 -5.77 0.09 12.11
CA THR A 98 -5.87 -0.99 11.11
C THR A 98 -7.31 -1.50 10.98
N PHE A 99 -8.01 -1.68 12.09
CA PHE A 99 -9.42 -2.08 12.10
C PHE A 99 -10.33 -1.05 11.41
N ILE A 100 -10.13 0.24 11.71
CA ILE A 100 -10.86 1.33 11.06
C ILE A 100 -10.56 1.35 9.57
N GLU A 101 -9.28 1.22 9.19
CA GLU A 101 -8.84 1.22 7.79
C GLU A 101 -9.53 0.11 6.99
N TYR A 102 -9.48 -1.14 7.46
CA TYR A 102 -10.14 -2.24 6.72
C TYR A 102 -11.65 -2.09 6.65
N THR A 103 -12.27 -1.57 7.72
CA THR A 103 -13.71 -1.28 7.72
C THR A 103 -14.05 -0.22 6.69
N LEU A 104 -13.29 0.89 6.65
CA LEU A 104 -13.51 1.96 5.68
C LEU A 104 -13.21 1.52 4.25
N THR A 105 -12.13 0.77 4.01
CA THR A 105 -11.79 0.23 2.68
C THR A 105 -12.91 -0.65 2.15
N PHE A 106 -13.48 -1.51 2.99
CA PHE A 106 -14.64 -2.33 2.62
C PHE A 106 -15.87 -1.47 2.29
N LEU A 107 -16.22 -0.52 3.18
CA LEU A 107 -17.40 0.34 3.00
C LEU A 107 -17.30 1.25 1.77
N VAL A 108 -16.13 1.87 1.55
CA VAL A 108 -15.88 2.76 0.41
C VAL A 108 -15.91 1.96 -0.89
N SER A 109 -15.28 0.77 -0.92
CA SER A 109 -15.32 -0.11 -2.10
C SER A 109 -16.74 -0.58 -2.42
N MET A 110 -17.51 -0.95 -1.41
CA MET A 110 -18.90 -1.36 -1.56
C MET A 110 -19.76 -0.18 -2.05
N ALA A 111 -19.59 1.00 -1.46
CA ALA A 111 -20.29 2.21 -1.90
C ALA A 111 -19.98 2.54 -3.36
N ALA A 112 -18.71 2.48 -3.77
CA ALA A 112 -18.28 2.74 -5.15
C ALA A 112 -18.89 1.71 -6.13
N MET A 113 -18.82 0.42 -5.81
CA MET A 113 -19.37 -0.65 -6.65
C MET A 113 -20.88 -0.50 -6.86
N VAL A 114 -21.64 -0.27 -5.79
CA VAL A 114 -23.10 -0.12 -5.91
C VAL A 114 -23.50 1.19 -6.58
N THR A 115 -22.70 2.25 -6.43
CA THR A 115 -22.90 3.49 -7.22
C THR A 115 -22.72 3.19 -8.70
N PHE A 116 -21.64 2.51 -9.08
CA PHE A 116 -21.38 2.16 -10.47
C PHE A 116 -22.48 1.28 -11.09
N ILE A 117 -22.99 0.30 -10.33
CA ILE A 117 -24.12 -0.54 -10.77
C ILE A 117 -25.39 0.31 -10.95
N ALA A 118 -25.71 1.17 -9.99
CA ALA A 118 -26.89 2.05 -10.05
C ALA A 118 -26.81 3.06 -11.20
N ASP A 119 -25.61 3.55 -11.52
CA ASP A 119 -25.39 4.45 -12.66
C ASP A 119 -25.65 3.75 -14.01
N ARG A 120 -25.47 2.43 -14.08
CA ARG A 120 -25.76 1.64 -15.31
C ARG A 120 -27.18 1.11 -15.37
N LEU A 121 -27.82 0.96 -14.22
CA LEU A 121 -29.18 0.45 -14.08
C LEU A 121 -29.99 1.46 -13.25
N PRO A 122 -30.47 2.56 -13.85
CA PRO A 122 -31.03 3.70 -13.12
C PRO A 122 -32.25 3.35 -12.25
N PHE A 123 -33.01 2.31 -12.64
CA PHE A 123 -34.15 1.79 -11.87
C PHE A 123 -33.78 1.30 -10.47
N LEU A 124 -32.49 1.04 -10.19
CA LEU A 124 -32.01 0.68 -8.86
C LEU A 124 -32.00 1.85 -7.86
N ASN A 125 -32.19 3.07 -8.35
CA ASN A 125 -32.35 4.26 -7.51
C ASN A 125 -33.80 4.48 -7.05
N ASP A 126 -34.74 3.69 -7.56
CA ASP A 126 -36.15 3.84 -7.21
C ASP A 126 -36.39 3.37 -5.76
N PRO A 127 -37.20 4.11 -4.98
CA PRO A 127 -37.59 3.70 -3.64
C PRO A 127 -38.46 2.45 -3.70
N ILE A 128 -38.19 1.48 -2.82
CA ILE A 128 -39.00 0.28 -2.70
C ILE A 128 -40.26 0.64 -1.90
N LEU A 129 -41.44 0.35 -2.44
CA LEU A 129 -42.73 0.45 -1.74
C LEU A 129 -43.00 1.83 -1.11
N GLY A 130 -42.52 2.93 -1.70
CA GLY A 130 -42.72 4.29 -1.19
C GLY A 130 -41.90 4.64 0.06
N ILE A 131 -40.99 3.76 0.48
CA ILE A 131 -40.13 3.95 1.64
C ILE A 131 -38.80 4.55 1.18
N SER A 132 -38.63 5.87 1.31
CA SER A 132 -37.43 6.59 0.84
C SER A 132 -36.12 6.11 1.48
N PHE A 133 -36.16 5.47 2.65
CA PHE A 133 -34.95 4.93 3.28
C PHE A 133 -34.50 3.59 2.67
N LEU A 134 -35.38 2.86 1.97
CA LEU A 134 -35.12 1.52 1.43
C LEU A 134 -35.08 1.57 -0.11
N THR A 135 -33.92 1.93 -0.65
CA THR A 135 -33.68 1.92 -2.10
C THR A 135 -33.16 0.54 -2.53
N TYR A 136 -33.49 0.07 -3.75
CA TYR A 136 -32.89 -1.17 -4.31
C TYR A 136 -31.37 -1.16 -4.24
N ARG A 137 -30.76 0.01 -4.43
CA ARG A 137 -29.34 0.27 -4.20
C ARG A 137 -28.82 -0.24 -2.84
N LYS A 138 -29.53 0.05 -1.74
CA LYS A 138 -29.11 -0.36 -0.38
C LYS A 138 -29.28 -1.86 -0.16
N VAL A 139 -30.36 -2.43 -0.69
CA VAL A 139 -30.59 -3.89 -0.63
C VAL A 139 -29.49 -4.64 -1.36
N ILE A 140 -29.09 -4.17 -2.54
CA ILE A 140 -27.98 -4.74 -3.29
C ILE A 140 -26.67 -4.61 -2.51
N ALA A 141 -26.40 -3.47 -1.88
CA ALA A 141 -25.21 -3.30 -1.04
C ALA A 141 -25.15 -4.31 0.10
N ILE A 142 -26.26 -4.53 0.81
CA ILE A 142 -26.34 -5.52 1.90
C ILE A 142 -26.12 -6.93 1.36
N LEU A 143 -26.81 -7.29 0.27
CA LEU A 143 -26.70 -8.62 -0.34
C LEU A 143 -25.27 -8.91 -0.81
N LEU A 144 -24.65 -7.96 -1.52
CA LEU A 144 -23.27 -8.09 -1.99
C LEU A 144 -22.27 -8.14 -0.84
N SER A 145 -22.53 -7.42 0.26
CA SER A 145 -21.69 -7.48 1.47
C SER A 145 -21.73 -8.86 2.12
N ILE A 146 -22.92 -9.44 2.29
CA ILE A 146 -23.11 -10.80 2.84
C ILE A 146 -22.44 -11.83 1.92
N LEU A 147 -22.67 -11.73 0.61
CA LEU A 147 -22.07 -12.61 -0.39
C LEU A 147 -20.53 -12.56 -0.33
N THR A 148 -19.97 -11.34 -0.26
CA THR A 148 -18.52 -11.13 -0.19
C THR A 148 -17.97 -11.74 1.08
N GLY A 149 -18.58 -11.46 2.24
CA GLY A 149 -18.19 -12.03 3.54
C GLY A 149 -18.23 -13.57 3.55
N TRP A 150 -19.30 -14.16 3.01
CA TRP A 150 -19.43 -15.60 2.86
C TRP A 150 -18.35 -16.21 1.96
N LEU A 151 -18.01 -15.52 0.87
CA LEU A 151 -17.04 -15.99 -0.11
C LEU A 151 -15.60 -15.91 0.44
N VAL A 152 -15.23 -14.81 1.09
CA VAL A 152 -13.88 -14.64 1.66
C VAL A 152 -13.62 -15.61 2.83
N ASN A 153 -14.66 -15.98 3.58
CA ASN A 153 -14.56 -16.99 4.65
C ASN A 153 -14.23 -18.41 4.14
N ARG A 154 -14.29 -18.67 2.82
CA ARG A 154 -13.87 -19.95 2.21
C ARG A 154 -12.35 -20.05 1.97
N GLY A 155 -11.61 -18.99 2.32
CA GLY A 155 -10.15 -18.95 2.29
C GLY A 155 -9.56 -18.18 1.09
N PRO A 156 -8.26 -17.82 1.19
CA PRO A 156 -7.62 -16.86 0.28
C PRO A 156 -7.55 -17.36 -1.17
N ARG A 157 -7.44 -18.67 -1.39
CA ARG A 157 -7.48 -19.26 -2.73
C ARG A 157 -8.84 -19.09 -3.43
N MET A 158 -9.94 -19.07 -2.69
CA MET A 158 -11.27 -18.82 -3.26
C MET A 158 -11.43 -17.35 -3.64
N ALA A 159 -10.94 -16.45 -2.79
CA ALA A 159 -10.88 -15.01 -3.09
C ALA A 159 -10.06 -14.76 -4.37
N ALA A 160 -8.86 -15.34 -4.48
CA ALA A 160 -8.01 -15.22 -5.66
C ALA A 160 -8.69 -15.71 -6.95
N ARG A 161 -9.47 -16.80 -6.89
CA ARG A 161 -10.19 -17.33 -8.06
C ARG A 161 -11.39 -16.50 -8.46
N THR A 162 -12.09 -15.93 -7.48
CA THR A 162 -13.33 -15.19 -7.73
C THR A 162 -13.03 -13.75 -8.15
N PHE A 163 -12.15 -13.07 -7.41
CA PHE A 163 -11.83 -11.66 -7.65
C PHE A 163 -10.59 -11.47 -8.52
N GLY A 164 -9.70 -12.47 -8.61
CA GLY A 164 -8.47 -12.38 -9.39
C GLY A 164 -8.69 -12.07 -10.88
N PRO A 165 -9.68 -12.65 -11.58
CA PRO A 165 -9.97 -12.26 -12.96
C PRO A 165 -10.34 -10.78 -13.10
N ALA A 166 -11.07 -10.21 -12.13
CA ALA A 166 -11.41 -8.79 -12.12
C ALA A 166 -10.16 -7.93 -11.86
N THR A 167 -9.33 -8.29 -10.87
CA THR A 167 -8.04 -7.64 -10.60
C THR A 167 -7.14 -7.66 -11.84
N ALA A 168 -7.01 -8.81 -12.50
CA ALA A 168 -6.23 -8.95 -13.74
C ALA A 168 -6.79 -8.07 -14.87
N GLY A 169 -8.11 -8.02 -15.02
CA GLY A 169 -8.78 -7.16 -15.99
C GLY A 169 -8.48 -5.68 -15.75
N VAL A 170 -8.59 -5.20 -14.50
CA VAL A 170 -8.25 -3.82 -14.13
C VAL A 170 -6.78 -3.52 -14.41
N LEU A 171 -5.86 -4.39 -14.00
CA LEU A 171 -4.43 -4.22 -14.26
C LEU A 171 -4.12 -4.18 -15.75
N LEU A 172 -4.72 -5.07 -16.53
CA LEU A 172 -4.56 -5.09 -17.99
C LEU A 172 -5.08 -3.78 -18.61
N LEU A 173 -6.25 -3.31 -18.18
CA LEU A 173 -6.80 -2.03 -18.65
C LEU A 173 -5.89 -0.86 -18.30
N LEU A 174 -5.36 -0.81 -17.06
CA LEU A 174 -4.41 0.23 -16.65
C LEU A 174 -3.14 0.22 -17.51
N TRP A 175 -2.58 -0.96 -17.77
CA TRP A 175 -1.40 -1.09 -18.65
C TRP A 175 -1.71 -0.68 -20.09
N VAL A 176 -2.85 -1.09 -20.64
CA VAL A 176 -3.29 -0.67 -21.97
C VAL A 176 -3.46 0.86 -22.02
N MET A 177 -4.01 1.47 -20.98
CA MET A 177 -4.13 2.94 -20.89
C MET A 177 -2.77 3.62 -20.86
N VAL A 178 -1.82 3.12 -20.06
CA VAL A 178 -0.44 3.65 -19.98
C VAL A 178 0.25 3.54 -21.33
N ILE A 179 0.26 2.34 -21.94
CA ILE A 179 0.88 2.08 -23.24
C ILE A 179 0.22 2.95 -24.32
N SER A 180 -1.12 3.01 -24.36
CA SER A 180 -1.83 3.86 -25.33
C SER A 180 -1.49 5.33 -25.14
N THR A 181 -1.26 5.79 -23.91
CA THR A 181 -0.89 7.19 -23.64
C THR A 181 0.52 7.47 -24.15
N ILE A 182 1.48 6.58 -23.87
CA ILE A 182 2.86 6.68 -24.33
C ILE A 182 2.93 6.65 -25.86
N VAL A 183 2.16 5.76 -26.51
CA VAL A 183 2.15 5.66 -27.98
C VAL A 183 1.55 6.92 -28.62
N LYS A 184 0.48 7.48 -28.05
CA LYS A 184 -0.22 8.65 -28.63
C LYS A 184 0.49 9.98 -28.35
N HIS A 185 1.01 10.15 -27.15
CA HIS A 185 1.55 11.43 -26.69
C HIS A 185 3.07 11.40 -26.51
N GLY A 186 3.73 10.25 -26.61
CA GLY A 186 5.12 10.11 -26.19
C GLY A 186 5.28 10.01 -24.67
N LEU A 187 6.52 9.82 -24.22
CA LEU A 187 6.85 9.77 -22.80
C LEU A 187 7.00 11.21 -22.26
N HIS A 188 5.95 11.73 -21.65
CA HIS A 188 5.97 13.01 -20.95
C HIS A 188 5.96 12.77 -19.44
N LEU A 189 7.09 13.03 -18.79
CA LEU A 189 7.17 13.02 -17.34
C LEU A 189 6.75 14.41 -16.82
N PRO A 190 6.06 14.47 -15.68
CA PRO A 190 5.66 15.76 -15.12
C PRO A 190 6.88 16.54 -14.64
N ASP A 191 6.94 17.82 -15.01
CA ASP A 191 8.05 18.70 -14.63
C ASP A 191 8.06 18.97 -13.12
N PHE A 192 9.25 18.92 -12.53
CA PHE A 192 9.43 19.25 -11.12
C PHE A 192 9.70 20.74 -10.94
N ASN A 193 8.67 21.51 -10.61
CA ASN A 193 8.77 22.95 -10.41
C ASN A 193 8.97 23.31 -8.93
N LEU A 194 10.12 23.89 -8.58
CA LEU A 194 10.43 24.35 -7.21
C LEU A 194 9.52 25.47 -6.71
N GLN A 195 8.86 26.21 -7.61
CA GLN A 195 7.88 27.23 -7.23
C GLN A 195 6.69 26.64 -6.46
N ALA A 196 6.39 25.34 -6.65
CA ALA A 196 5.35 24.62 -5.92
C ALA A 196 5.52 24.64 -4.39
N PHE A 197 6.74 24.93 -3.90
CA PHE A 197 7.06 25.00 -2.47
C PHE A 197 7.06 26.43 -1.90
N ARG A 198 6.69 27.44 -2.70
CA ARG A 198 6.42 28.80 -2.17
C ARG A 198 5.16 28.79 -1.32
N LEU A 199 5.09 29.68 -0.32
CA LEU A 199 3.96 29.75 0.63
C LEU A 199 2.58 29.74 -0.05
N GLU A 200 2.46 30.44 -1.18
CA GLU A 200 1.23 30.54 -1.97
C GLU A 200 0.74 29.18 -2.48
N TYR A 201 1.63 28.31 -2.93
CA TYR A 201 1.30 27.01 -3.53
C TYR A 201 1.51 25.83 -2.60
N PHE A 202 2.25 26.02 -1.50
CA PHE A 202 2.65 24.97 -0.58
C PHE A 202 1.46 24.15 -0.05
N HIS A 203 0.38 24.81 0.34
CA HIS A 203 -0.84 24.15 0.84
C HIS A 203 -1.55 23.33 -0.24
N ILE A 204 -1.50 23.77 -1.50
CA ILE A 204 -2.07 23.06 -2.65
C ILE A 204 -1.19 21.86 -3.01
N THR A 205 0.13 22.06 -3.08
CA THR A 205 1.11 21.01 -3.37
C THR A 205 1.04 19.88 -2.34
N LEU A 206 1.03 20.21 -1.05
CA LEU A 206 0.85 19.22 0.02
C LEU A 206 -0.56 18.64 0.03
N GLY A 207 -1.59 19.46 -0.20
CA GLY A 207 -2.97 19.00 -0.30
C GLY A 207 -3.17 17.98 -1.43
N GLY A 208 -2.50 18.18 -2.57
CA GLY A 208 -2.48 17.24 -3.68
C GLY A 208 -1.70 15.97 -3.33
N TYR A 209 -0.49 16.14 -2.77
CA TYR A 209 0.34 15.03 -2.31
C TYR A 209 -0.40 14.10 -1.34
N VAL A 210 -1.02 14.64 -0.28
CA VAL A 210 -1.78 13.86 0.72
C VAL A 210 -2.95 13.09 0.10
N ARG A 211 -3.62 13.66 -0.92
CA ARG A 211 -4.69 12.96 -1.64
C ARG A 211 -4.17 11.79 -2.46
N ILE A 212 -2.99 11.92 -3.06
CA ILE A 212 -2.36 10.83 -3.82
C ILE A 212 -1.84 9.73 -2.88
N LEU A 213 -1.38 10.07 -1.67
CA LEU A 213 -0.86 9.08 -0.71
C LEU A 213 -1.86 7.98 -0.35
N ALA A 214 -3.16 8.23 -0.49
CA ALA A 214 -4.19 7.20 -0.33
C ALA A 214 -4.02 6.01 -1.30
N VAL A 215 -3.18 6.11 -2.34
CA VAL A 215 -2.79 4.96 -3.19
C VAL A 215 -1.96 3.91 -2.44
N MET A 216 -1.35 4.28 -1.31
CA MET A 216 -0.42 3.42 -0.57
C MET A 216 -1.12 2.47 0.42
N THR A 217 -2.41 2.67 0.71
CA THR A 217 -3.18 1.83 1.64
C THR A 217 -3.12 0.35 1.20
N GLY A 218 -3.11 0.11 -0.11
CA GLY A 218 -3.00 -1.23 -0.68
C GLY A 218 -1.63 -1.93 -0.53
N VAL A 219 -0.57 -1.24 -0.06
CA VAL A 219 0.74 -1.86 0.19
C VAL A 219 0.66 -2.83 1.37
N GLU A 220 -0.09 -2.46 2.41
CA GLU A 220 -0.20 -3.22 3.65
C GLU A 220 -0.85 -4.58 3.45
N VAL A 221 -1.79 -4.68 2.51
CA VAL A 221 -2.46 -5.94 2.14
C VAL A 221 -1.44 -7.04 1.84
N PHE A 222 -0.33 -6.72 1.19
CA PHE A 222 0.71 -7.69 0.89
C PHE A 222 1.51 -8.11 2.13
N ALA A 223 1.67 -7.23 3.12
CA ALA A 223 2.33 -7.57 4.38
C ALA A 223 1.49 -8.57 5.18
N ASN A 224 0.16 -8.41 5.15
CA ASN A 224 -0.75 -9.33 5.83
C ASN A 224 -0.92 -10.65 5.09
N LEU A 225 -0.76 -10.64 3.77
CA LEU A 225 -0.81 -11.85 2.96
C LEU A 225 0.40 -12.78 3.15
N VAL A 226 1.47 -12.36 3.83
CA VAL A 226 2.68 -13.19 4.03
C VAL A 226 2.31 -14.57 4.59
N ALA A 227 1.43 -14.65 5.60
CA ALA A 227 1.03 -15.93 6.19
C ALA A 227 0.18 -16.82 5.26
N ALA A 228 -0.48 -16.21 4.27
CA ALA A 228 -1.33 -16.92 3.31
C ALA A 228 -0.53 -17.68 2.25
N TYR A 229 0.78 -17.43 2.10
CA TYR A 229 1.64 -18.20 1.20
C TYR A 229 2.12 -19.51 1.80
N ASP A 230 2.37 -20.47 0.92
CA ASP A 230 3.03 -21.71 1.26
C ASP A 230 4.57 -21.60 1.21
N GLY A 231 5.27 -22.37 2.04
CA GLY A 231 6.74 -22.42 2.13
C GLY A 231 7.33 -21.92 3.46
N THR A 232 8.65 -21.71 3.48
CA THR A 232 9.39 -21.16 4.63
C THR A 232 9.10 -19.66 4.83
N PRO A 233 9.34 -19.08 6.02
CA PRO A 233 9.13 -17.64 6.26
C PRO A 233 9.78 -16.73 5.20
N ALA A 234 11.02 -17.03 4.81
CA ALA A 234 11.73 -16.29 3.76
C ALA A 234 11.07 -16.44 2.38
N GLN A 235 10.59 -17.64 2.03
CA GLN A 235 9.87 -17.86 0.77
C GLN A 235 8.55 -17.11 0.73
N LYS A 236 7.79 -17.12 1.83
CA LYS A 236 6.52 -16.40 1.95
C LYS A 236 6.72 -14.89 1.81
N SER A 237 7.70 -14.35 2.52
CA SER A 237 8.09 -12.94 2.46
C SER A 237 8.44 -12.50 1.04
N ASN A 238 9.30 -13.26 0.37
CA ASN A 238 9.68 -12.98 -1.02
C ASN A 238 8.46 -13.03 -1.95
N LYS A 239 7.61 -14.05 -1.81
CA LYS A 239 6.41 -14.18 -2.65
C LYS A 239 5.45 -12.99 -2.46
N ALA A 240 5.25 -12.56 -1.22
CA ALA A 240 4.43 -11.39 -0.89
C ALA A 240 5.00 -10.10 -1.48
N PHE A 241 6.30 -9.86 -1.30
CA PHE A 241 6.98 -8.68 -1.84
C PHE A 241 6.94 -8.64 -3.37
N PHE A 242 7.16 -9.77 -4.05
CA PHE A 242 7.02 -9.83 -5.51
C PHE A 242 5.58 -9.58 -5.98
N SER A 243 4.58 -9.97 -5.18
CA SER A 243 3.17 -9.67 -5.49
C SER A 243 2.90 -8.17 -5.44
N LEU A 244 3.45 -7.48 -4.44
CA LEU A 244 3.41 -6.02 -4.36
C LEU A 244 4.05 -5.37 -5.59
N LEU A 245 5.24 -5.83 -6.00
CA LEU A 245 5.95 -5.27 -7.16
C LEU A 245 5.16 -5.44 -8.46
N ILE A 246 4.48 -6.57 -8.65
CA ILE A 246 3.62 -6.82 -9.82
C ILE A 246 2.53 -5.74 -9.92
N ILE A 247 1.88 -5.40 -8.80
CA ILE A 247 0.83 -4.37 -8.80
C ILE A 247 1.40 -2.96 -8.95
N MET A 248 2.51 -2.68 -8.28
CA MET A 248 3.19 -1.37 -8.36
C MET A 248 3.88 -1.13 -9.72
N GLY A 249 3.74 -2.05 -10.67
CA GLY A 249 4.23 -1.89 -12.04
C GLY A 249 5.73 -2.09 -12.21
N ARG A 250 6.43 -2.64 -11.22
CA ARG A 250 7.85 -2.99 -11.34
C ARG A 250 7.97 -4.46 -11.71
N GLN A 251 8.42 -4.74 -12.94
CA GLN A 251 8.79 -6.08 -13.35
C GLN A 251 9.87 -6.65 -12.40
N PRO A 252 9.76 -7.91 -11.95
CA PRO A 252 10.85 -8.57 -11.26
C PRO A 252 11.99 -8.74 -12.27
N SER A 253 13.09 -8.01 -12.10
CA SER A 253 14.35 -8.35 -12.74
C SER A 253 14.81 -9.71 -12.17
N PRO A 254 15.00 -10.77 -12.99
CA PRO A 254 15.36 -12.10 -12.50
C PRO A 254 16.77 -12.20 -11.89
N CYS A 255 17.57 -11.13 -11.91
CA CYS A 255 18.97 -11.14 -11.49
C CYS A 255 19.28 -10.02 -10.50
N SER A 256 18.92 -10.23 -9.24
CA SER A 256 19.65 -9.80 -8.04
C SER A 256 18.78 -10.16 -6.84
N TRP A 257 19.38 -10.37 -5.67
CA TRP A 257 18.70 -10.58 -4.38
C TRP A 257 18.37 -12.02 -3.96
N SER A 258 19.22 -12.98 -4.34
CA SER A 258 19.34 -14.25 -3.60
C SER A 258 20.41 -14.22 -2.50
N ASP A 259 21.01 -13.07 -2.19
CA ASP A 259 22.08 -12.98 -1.19
C ASP A 259 21.75 -11.97 -0.07
N PRO A 260 21.45 -12.46 1.16
CA PRO A 260 21.27 -11.61 2.34
C PRO A 260 22.58 -10.93 2.80
N SER A 261 23.73 -11.23 2.21
CA SER A 261 25.03 -10.72 2.65
C SER A 261 25.42 -9.35 2.10
N SER A 262 24.72 -8.82 1.09
CA SER A 262 25.08 -7.56 0.42
C SER A 262 24.55 -6.30 1.11
N MET A 263 23.86 -6.42 2.25
CA MET A 263 23.40 -5.29 3.06
C MET A 263 24.02 -5.32 4.46
N LYS A 264 25.34 -5.49 4.52
CA LYS A 264 26.11 -5.18 5.74
C LYS A 264 26.30 -3.67 5.82
N PHE A 265 25.43 -2.98 6.57
CA PHE A 265 25.82 -1.72 7.18
C PHE A 265 27.00 -2.02 8.13
N PRO A 266 28.10 -1.24 8.11
CA PRO A 266 29.19 -1.44 9.05
C PRO A 266 28.74 -0.99 10.44
N ILE A 267 28.09 -1.87 11.17
CA ILE A 267 27.93 -1.73 12.61
C ILE A 267 29.30 -2.04 13.21
N ARG A 268 30.08 -0.99 13.44
CA ARG A 268 31.34 -1.06 14.18
C ARG A 268 31.01 -1.41 15.63
N SER A 269 30.91 -2.72 15.90
CA SER A 269 30.77 -3.28 17.24
C SER A 269 32.06 -3.02 18.03
N THR A 270 32.06 -1.99 18.88
CA THR A 270 33.05 -1.90 19.96
C THR A 270 32.57 -2.80 21.10
N LYS A 271 32.93 -4.09 21.03
CA LYS A 271 32.94 -4.96 22.22
C LYS A 271 33.98 -4.41 23.20
N LYS A 272 33.54 -3.91 24.36
CA LYS A 272 34.36 -3.87 25.57
C LYS A 272 33.92 -5.03 26.46
N SER A 273 34.85 -5.94 26.73
CA SER A 273 34.82 -6.88 27.86
C SER A 273 36.10 -6.63 28.68
N PRO A 274 36.09 -6.81 30.01
CA PRO A 274 37.01 -6.17 30.92
C PRO A 274 38.19 -7.08 31.30
N SER A 275 39.38 -6.51 31.45
CA SER A 275 40.41 -7.03 32.37
C SER A 275 41.62 -6.10 32.45
N SER A 276 41.80 -5.54 33.65
CA SER A 276 43.05 -5.34 34.39
C SER A 276 44.30 -4.73 33.74
N HIS A 277 44.79 -3.71 34.46
CA HIS A 277 46.20 -3.36 34.73
C HIS A 277 46.85 -2.14 34.02
N ARG A 278 47.04 -1.10 34.85
CA ARG A 278 48.17 -0.14 34.92
C ARG A 278 48.40 0.78 33.72
N ARG A 279 48.15 2.08 33.90
CA ARG A 279 49.10 3.05 34.51
C ARG A 279 48.49 4.45 34.55
N TRP A 280 48.72 5.13 35.66
CA TRP A 280 48.44 6.55 35.88
C TRP A 280 49.34 7.42 35.01
N ILE A 281 48.76 8.39 34.29
CA ILE A 281 49.44 9.65 33.94
C ILE A 281 48.39 10.77 34.07
N THR A 282 48.50 11.50 35.18
CA THR A 282 47.98 12.86 35.35
C THR A 282 48.90 13.84 34.64
N PHE A 283 48.37 14.77 33.83
CA PHE A 283 48.99 16.09 33.63
C PHE A 283 47.94 17.14 33.22
N SER A 284 48.00 18.26 33.93
CA SER A 284 47.09 19.40 33.99
C SER A 284 47.04 20.28 32.72
N PRO A 285 46.02 21.14 32.54
CA PRO A 285 45.82 21.95 31.33
C PRO A 285 46.64 23.25 31.38
N PRO A 286 46.84 23.91 30.22
CA PRO A 286 46.64 25.35 30.26
C PRO A 286 46.02 25.99 29.01
N ARG A 287 45.05 26.86 29.32
CA ARG A 287 44.86 28.26 28.85
C ARG A 287 44.60 28.53 27.37
N PHE A 288 43.38 29.03 27.16
CA PHE A 288 42.98 29.97 26.11
C PHE A 288 43.93 31.17 25.95
N ARG A 289 44.14 31.59 24.71
CA ARG A 289 44.22 33.00 24.30
C ARG A 289 43.68 33.15 22.87
N ILE A 290 42.61 33.97 22.78
CA ILE A 290 42.05 34.79 21.68
C ILE A 290 42.07 34.17 20.29
#